data_AF-A0A371WZH0-F1
#
_entry.id   AF-A0A371WZH0-F1
#
_cell.length_a   1.000
_cell.length_b   1.000
_cell.length_c   1.000
_cell.angle_alpha   90.00
_cell.angle_beta   90.00
_cell.angle_gamma   90.00
#
_symmetry.space_group_name_H-M   'P 1'
#
loop_
_entity.id
_entity.type
_entity.pdbx_description
1 polymer ?
#
loop_
_entity_poly.entity_id
_entity_poly.type
_entity_poly.pdbx_seq_one_letter_code
_entity_poly.pdbx_strand_id
1 'polypeptide(L)'
;MATISGGTSNAGAAVANDSSITDATKAILNGVNASGGVYTTTTAGSASTPAVAGGPDRAVTIVDQPSSVVQVGSQLNAFVVADQAATIAGGAGSGTIVGSTGGDLIGTAGSGGGQYSLLAGAGNDTIIAASGQSTINGGDGADIIGVFGGQNLVAVGAGDTAFVAAGQNTVQGSAGSTTGFSGGQNVFVGSAGAETIIAAQGTSTISGGAGKDLFLFTKLDNSGGRHVITDFGAGGTADTLAFVGLGATSVDALLANATVSGGSVTLNFSGGISVTVQNTTVDALRGNILLG
;
A
#
# COMPACT_ATOMS: atom_id res chain seq x y z
N MET A 1 33.76 21.88 -14.44
CA MET A 1 32.66 22.59 -13.74
C MET A 1 31.69 23.08 -14.79
N ALA A 2 30.55 22.43 -14.93
CA ALA A 2 29.46 22.91 -15.79
C ALA A 2 28.30 23.34 -14.89
N THR A 3 28.02 24.63 -14.90
CA THR A 3 26.90 25.26 -14.19
C THR A 3 25.61 24.89 -14.92
N ILE A 4 24.62 24.35 -14.21
CA ILE A 4 23.27 24.15 -14.76
C ILE A 4 22.60 25.52 -14.83
N SER A 5 22.63 26.17 -16.00
CA SER A 5 21.74 27.28 -16.28
C SER A 5 20.39 26.74 -16.71
N GLY A 6 19.34 27.11 -15.99
CA GLY A 6 17.96 26.84 -16.36
C GLY A 6 17.72 27.27 -17.81
N GLY A 7 17.49 26.29 -18.67
CA GLY A 7 17.03 26.48 -20.03
C GLY A 7 15.74 25.71 -20.18
N THR A 8 14.66 26.41 -20.51
CA THR A 8 13.42 25.82 -21.03
C THR A 8 13.69 25.27 -22.44
N SER A 9 14.54 24.24 -22.54
CA SER A 9 14.71 23.50 -23.79
C SER A 9 13.65 22.41 -23.85
N ASN A 10 13.17 22.17 -25.07
CA ASN A 10 12.12 21.24 -25.48
C ASN A 10 12.41 19.79 -24.98
N ALA A 11 12.18 19.53 -23.70
CA ALA A 11 12.64 18.34 -22.99
C ALA A 11 12.00 17.03 -23.48
N GLY A 12 10.86 17.12 -24.19
CA GLY A 12 10.26 15.97 -24.84
C GLY A 12 11.19 15.26 -25.82
N ALA A 13 12.10 15.98 -26.49
CA ALA A 13 13.06 15.38 -27.42
C ALA A 13 14.29 14.77 -26.72
N ALA A 14 14.64 15.24 -25.52
CA ALA A 14 15.75 14.68 -24.74
C ALA A 14 15.34 13.36 -24.07
N VAL A 15 14.14 13.32 -23.49
CA VAL A 15 13.58 12.14 -22.81
C VAL A 15 13.20 11.02 -23.78
N ALA A 16 12.63 11.36 -24.94
CA ALA A 16 12.23 10.36 -25.94
C ALA A 16 13.43 9.60 -26.54
N ASN A 17 14.60 10.25 -26.62
CA ASN A 17 15.81 9.68 -27.20
C ASN A 17 16.79 9.13 -26.16
N ASP A 18 16.49 9.25 -24.87
CA ASP A 18 17.33 8.71 -23.81
C ASP A 18 17.06 7.20 -23.66
N SER A 19 18.08 6.39 -23.92
CA SER A 19 17.97 4.93 -23.86
C SER A 19 17.99 4.38 -22.44
N SER A 20 18.39 5.17 -21.42
CA SER A 20 18.31 4.74 -20.02
C SER A 20 16.88 4.83 -19.46
N ILE A 21 16.02 5.62 -20.10
CA ILE A 21 14.62 5.81 -19.69
C ILE A 21 13.73 4.76 -20.38
N THR A 22 12.98 3.99 -19.60
CA THR A 22 12.13 2.90 -20.14
C THR A 22 10.96 3.42 -20.98
N ASP A 23 10.39 2.56 -21.82
CA ASP A 23 9.23 2.91 -22.65
C ASP A 23 7.97 3.17 -21.83
N ALA A 24 7.78 2.46 -20.71
CA ALA A 24 6.68 2.71 -19.78
C ALA A 24 6.84 4.11 -19.14
N THR A 25 8.04 4.40 -18.69
CA THR A 25 8.42 5.71 -18.14
C THR A 25 8.21 6.83 -19.17
N LYS A 26 8.63 6.62 -20.43
CA LYS A 26 8.41 7.53 -21.57
C LYS A 26 6.93 7.75 -21.87
N ALA A 27 6.10 6.72 -21.80
CA ALA A 27 4.66 6.83 -22.03
C ALA A 27 4.00 7.73 -20.97
N ILE A 28 4.40 7.59 -19.70
CA ILE A 28 3.90 8.45 -18.62
C ILE A 28 4.42 9.89 -18.79
N LEU A 29 5.70 10.07 -19.11
CA LEU A 29 6.33 11.37 -19.38
C LEU A 29 5.63 12.13 -20.52
N ASN A 30 5.27 11.44 -21.61
CA ASN A 30 4.54 12.04 -22.73
C ASN A 30 3.18 12.62 -22.31
N GLY A 31 2.46 11.94 -21.42
CA GLY A 31 1.22 12.47 -20.84
C GLY A 31 1.42 13.75 -20.02
N VAL A 32 2.52 13.83 -19.27
CA VAL A 32 2.86 15.01 -18.45
C VAL A 32 3.30 16.19 -19.33
N ASN A 33 4.06 15.93 -20.40
CA ASN A 33 4.53 16.94 -21.37
C ASN A 33 3.37 17.65 -22.07
N ALA A 34 2.36 16.89 -22.50
CA ALA A 34 1.16 17.43 -23.14
C ALA A 34 0.40 18.44 -22.26
N SER A 35 0.66 18.42 -20.96
CA SER A 35 0.02 19.28 -19.97
C SER A 35 0.90 20.48 -19.53
N GLY A 36 2.10 20.66 -20.12
CA GLY A 36 2.97 21.83 -19.87
C GLY A 36 3.94 21.70 -18.68
N GLY A 37 4.54 20.53 -18.45
CA GLY A 37 5.52 20.32 -17.38
C GLY A 37 6.91 20.89 -17.67
N VAL A 38 7.65 21.29 -16.62
CA VAL A 38 9.08 21.69 -16.69
C VAL A 38 9.94 20.47 -16.32
N TYR A 39 10.94 20.15 -17.13
CA TYR A 39 11.79 18.96 -16.93
C TYR A 39 13.17 19.34 -16.41
N THR A 40 13.63 18.57 -15.42
CA THR A 40 15.01 18.63 -14.94
C THR A 40 15.60 17.22 -15.01
N THR A 41 16.68 17.05 -15.77
CA THR A 41 17.45 15.79 -15.81
C THR A 41 18.74 15.96 -15.02
N THR A 42 19.14 14.93 -14.27
CA THR A 42 20.48 14.88 -13.64
C THR A 42 21.32 13.82 -14.33
N THR A 43 22.32 14.26 -15.08
CA THR A 43 23.18 13.39 -15.90
C THR A 43 24.22 12.63 -15.04
N ALA A 44 24.63 11.45 -15.52
CA ALA A 44 25.65 10.57 -14.94
C ALA A 44 26.82 11.31 -14.29
N GLY A 45 27.00 11.13 -12.97
CA GLY A 45 28.23 11.50 -12.26
C GLY A 45 28.22 12.80 -11.43
N SER A 46 27.06 13.43 -11.19
CA SER A 46 26.97 14.56 -10.24
C SER A 46 26.34 14.11 -8.92
N ALA A 47 27.15 14.04 -7.85
CA ALA A 47 26.77 13.64 -6.49
C ALA A 47 25.86 14.64 -5.74
N SER A 48 25.09 15.46 -6.46
CA SER A 48 24.16 16.42 -5.88
C SER A 48 22.79 15.78 -5.74
N THR A 49 22.26 15.70 -4.52
CA THR A 49 20.84 15.37 -4.27
C THR A 49 19.95 16.30 -5.10
N PRO A 50 19.16 15.80 -6.05
CA PRO A 50 18.23 16.63 -6.79
C PRO A 50 17.17 17.17 -5.82
N ALA A 51 17.24 18.46 -5.52
CA ALA A 51 16.26 19.15 -4.68
C ALA A 51 15.32 19.95 -5.59
N VAL A 52 14.04 19.59 -5.61
CA VAL A 52 13.03 20.36 -6.33
C VAL A 52 12.49 21.41 -5.37
N ALA A 53 13.05 22.62 -5.40
CA ALA A 53 12.60 23.73 -4.56
C ALA A 53 11.94 24.84 -5.41
N GLY A 54 10.65 25.09 -5.19
CA GLY A 54 10.03 26.41 -5.42
C GLY A 54 9.68 26.83 -6.86
N GLY A 55 9.38 25.90 -7.78
CA GLY A 55 8.86 26.23 -9.13
C GLY A 55 7.33 26.05 -9.26
N PRO A 56 6.66 26.68 -10.25
CA PRO A 56 5.21 26.60 -10.41
C PRO A 56 4.75 25.17 -10.74
N ASP A 57 3.77 24.68 -9.99
CA ASP A 57 2.83 23.53 -10.09
C ASP A 57 3.12 22.25 -10.92
N ARG A 58 4.18 22.13 -11.74
CA ARG A 58 4.37 21.02 -12.69
C ARG A 58 5.85 20.73 -12.99
N ALA A 59 6.68 20.52 -11.95
CA ALA A 59 8.08 20.11 -12.14
C ALA A 59 8.21 18.58 -12.25
N VAL A 60 8.72 18.11 -13.38
CA VAL A 60 9.15 16.74 -13.64
C VAL A 60 10.64 16.64 -13.33
N THR A 61 11.02 15.69 -12.46
CA THR A 61 12.42 15.41 -12.15
C THR A 61 12.75 13.99 -12.56
N ILE A 62 13.70 13.86 -13.47
CA ILE A 62 14.20 12.56 -13.95
C ILE A 62 15.59 12.37 -13.33
N VAL A 63 15.75 11.27 -12.62
CA VAL A 63 16.98 10.94 -11.91
C VAL A 63 17.56 9.67 -12.49
N ASP A 64 18.66 9.83 -13.22
CA ASP A 64 19.33 8.78 -13.99
C ASP A 64 20.62 8.30 -13.27
N GLN A 65 20.58 8.21 -11.94
CA GLN A 65 21.74 7.86 -11.11
C GLN A 65 21.41 6.72 -10.14
N PRO A 66 22.28 5.69 -10.03
CA PRO A 66 22.12 4.65 -9.02
C PRO A 66 22.19 5.25 -7.61
N SER A 67 21.28 4.84 -6.72
CA SER A 67 21.27 5.24 -5.30
C SER A 67 21.10 6.75 -5.04
N SER A 68 20.31 7.41 -5.89
CA SER A 68 20.01 8.83 -5.73
C SER A 68 18.96 9.09 -4.64
N VAL A 69 19.17 10.13 -3.84
CA VAL A 69 18.16 10.65 -2.91
C VAL A 69 17.45 11.82 -3.58
N VAL A 70 16.15 11.67 -3.83
CA VAL A 70 15.29 12.68 -4.45
C VAL A 70 14.40 13.32 -3.38
N GLN A 71 14.47 14.64 -3.25
CA GLN A 71 13.65 15.38 -2.28
C GLN A 71 12.61 16.20 -3.02
N VAL A 72 11.33 15.88 -2.80
CA VAL A 72 10.19 16.63 -3.30
C VAL A 72 9.85 17.73 -2.29
N GLY A 73 9.95 19.00 -2.69
CA GLY A 73 9.58 20.14 -1.85
C GLY A 73 8.11 20.17 -1.41
N SER A 74 7.80 21.04 -0.45
CA SER A 74 6.50 21.11 0.26
C SER A 74 5.31 21.68 -0.53
N GLN A 75 5.49 22.12 -1.77
CA GLN A 75 4.46 22.82 -2.57
C GLN A 75 4.11 22.11 -3.89
N LEU A 76 4.61 20.89 -4.14
CA LEU A 76 4.70 20.35 -5.50
C LEU A 76 3.71 19.23 -5.81
N ASN A 77 3.06 19.33 -6.98
CA ASN A 77 2.66 18.21 -7.84
C ASN A 77 3.91 17.65 -8.53
N ALA A 78 4.79 16.99 -7.78
CA ALA A 78 5.98 16.39 -8.38
C ALA A 78 5.59 15.20 -9.27
N PHE A 79 6.34 15.01 -10.34
CA PHE A 79 6.43 13.76 -11.10
C PHE A 79 7.90 13.35 -11.08
N VAL A 80 8.25 12.43 -10.19
CA VAL A 80 9.60 11.86 -10.08
C VAL A 80 9.65 10.60 -10.91
N VAL A 81 10.76 10.37 -11.61
CA VAL A 81 11.09 9.14 -12.32
C VAL A 81 12.55 8.81 -12.01
N ALA A 82 12.81 7.59 -11.57
CA ALA A 82 14.16 7.07 -11.45
C ALA A 82 14.43 5.97 -12.51
N ASP A 83 15.66 5.80 -12.96
CA ASP A 83 16.08 4.75 -13.91
C ASP A 83 16.49 3.45 -13.18
N GLN A 84 16.99 3.60 -11.96
CA GLN A 84 17.52 2.57 -11.06
C GLN A 84 17.07 2.82 -9.61
N ALA A 85 17.34 1.84 -8.73
CA ALA A 85 17.04 1.90 -7.30
C ALA A 85 17.32 3.29 -6.69
N ALA A 86 16.27 3.93 -6.19
CA ALA A 86 16.24 5.32 -5.72
C ALA A 86 15.64 5.42 -4.31
N THR A 87 16.04 6.46 -3.58
CA THR A 87 15.35 6.90 -2.35
C THR A 87 14.59 8.18 -2.64
N ILE A 88 13.26 8.14 -2.61
CA ILE A 88 12.40 9.26 -2.92
C ILE A 88 11.66 9.71 -1.66
N ALA A 89 11.85 10.97 -1.27
CA ALA A 89 11.11 11.61 -0.20
C ALA A 89 10.09 12.60 -0.79
N GLY A 90 8.84 12.17 -0.88
CA GLY A 90 7.66 13.01 -1.04
C GLY A 90 7.58 13.98 0.14
N GLY A 91 7.65 15.28 -0.11
CA GLY A 91 7.53 16.31 0.93
C GLY A 91 6.14 16.34 1.59
N ALA A 92 5.75 17.49 2.13
CA ALA A 92 4.43 17.69 2.72
C ALA A 92 3.34 18.08 1.68
N GLY A 93 3.68 18.11 0.39
CA GLY A 93 2.80 18.51 -0.70
C GLY A 93 1.91 17.38 -1.20
N SER A 94 1.45 17.45 -2.46
CA SER A 94 0.61 16.44 -3.10
C SER A 94 1.11 16.20 -4.51
N GLY A 95 1.28 14.98 -4.98
CA GLY A 95 1.80 14.74 -6.33
C GLY A 95 1.88 13.27 -6.75
N THR A 96 2.55 13.00 -7.86
CA THR A 96 2.78 11.64 -8.37
C THR A 96 4.24 11.27 -8.20
N ILE A 97 4.52 10.20 -7.48
CA ILE A 97 5.86 9.64 -7.40
C ILE A 97 5.86 8.37 -8.23
N VAL A 98 6.72 8.32 -9.26
CA VAL A 98 7.00 7.10 -10.00
C VAL A 98 8.43 6.68 -9.67
N GLY A 99 8.61 5.45 -9.22
CA GLY A 99 9.92 4.86 -9.03
C GLY A 99 10.54 4.42 -10.36
N SER A 100 11.31 3.35 -10.30
CA SER A 100 12.21 2.87 -11.33
C SER A 100 11.94 1.41 -11.70
N THR A 101 12.95 0.76 -12.26
CA THR A 101 12.95 -0.70 -12.47
C THR A 101 13.82 -1.45 -11.46
N GLY A 102 14.45 -0.74 -10.54
CA GLY A 102 15.20 -1.31 -9.42
C GLY A 102 14.48 -1.06 -8.09
N GLY A 103 14.90 -1.77 -7.04
CA GLY A 103 14.27 -1.66 -5.73
C GLY A 103 14.39 -0.27 -5.11
N ASP A 104 13.28 0.42 -4.98
CA ASP A 104 13.15 1.79 -4.53
C ASP A 104 12.73 1.89 -3.06
N LEU A 105 13.09 3.00 -2.42
CA LEU A 105 12.55 3.43 -1.14
C LEU A 105 11.77 4.73 -1.33
N ILE A 106 10.45 4.67 -1.25
CA ILE A 106 9.56 5.82 -1.46
C ILE A 106 8.87 6.18 -0.15
N GLY A 107 9.02 7.41 0.32
CA GLY A 107 8.38 7.90 1.54
C GLY A 107 7.61 9.20 1.32
N THR A 108 6.50 9.42 2.02
CA THR A 108 5.81 10.73 2.06
C THR A 108 5.96 11.40 3.44
N ALA A 109 5.93 12.73 3.52
CA ALA A 109 6.16 13.43 4.78
C ALA A 109 4.96 13.30 5.74
N GLY A 110 5.26 13.16 7.03
CA GLY A 110 4.26 12.84 8.05
C GLY A 110 3.37 13.99 8.55
N SER A 111 3.79 15.25 8.39
CA SER A 111 3.06 16.41 8.92
C SER A 111 2.27 17.14 7.83
N GLY A 112 0.93 17.07 7.90
CA GLY A 112 0.03 17.89 7.08
C GLY A 112 -0.84 17.11 6.09
N GLY A 113 -0.48 15.87 5.77
CA GLY A 113 -1.27 14.96 4.95
C GLY A 113 -1.35 15.41 3.49
N GLY A 114 -0.39 14.94 2.69
CA GLY A 114 -0.37 15.14 1.24
C GLY A 114 -1.27 14.17 0.49
N GLN A 115 -1.64 14.53 -0.74
CA GLN A 115 -2.33 13.64 -1.66
C GLN A 115 -1.34 13.04 -2.65
N TYR A 116 -1.06 11.75 -2.57
CA TYR A 116 -0.02 11.14 -3.41
C TYR A 116 -0.53 10.02 -4.32
N SER A 117 -0.01 9.96 -5.55
CA SER A 117 -0.05 8.76 -6.38
C SER A 117 1.33 8.14 -6.35
N LEU A 118 1.52 7.05 -5.61
CA LEU A 118 2.80 6.35 -5.46
C LEU A 118 2.78 5.10 -6.34
N LEU A 119 3.66 5.05 -7.33
CA LEU A 119 3.84 3.93 -8.25
C LEU A 119 5.31 3.54 -8.21
N ALA A 120 5.71 2.48 -7.50
CA ALA A 120 7.13 2.19 -7.34
C ALA A 120 7.76 1.57 -8.60
N GLY A 121 7.02 0.75 -9.34
CA GLY A 121 7.43 0.31 -10.68
C GLY A 121 7.80 -1.14 -10.68
N ALA A 122 8.98 -1.49 -11.17
CA ALA A 122 9.48 -2.86 -11.10
C ALA A 122 10.65 -2.94 -10.11
N GLY A 123 10.87 -4.11 -9.51
CA GLY A 123 11.87 -4.29 -8.47
C GLY A 123 11.21 -4.59 -7.13
N ASN A 124 12.01 -4.87 -6.11
CA ASN A 124 11.47 -5.08 -4.75
C ASN A 124 11.54 -3.75 -4.02
N ASP A 125 10.39 -3.10 -3.90
CA ASP A 125 10.27 -1.74 -3.43
C ASP A 125 9.83 -1.67 -1.97
N THR A 126 10.13 -0.55 -1.32
CA THR A 126 9.62 -0.21 0.01
C THR A 126 8.91 1.15 -0.06
N ILE A 127 7.61 1.15 0.19
CA ILE A 127 6.79 2.36 0.18
C ILE A 127 6.34 2.68 1.61
N ILE A 128 6.53 3.92 2.05
CA ILE A 128 6.07 4.46 3.33
C ILE A 128 5.15 5.65 3.05
N ALA A 129 3.86 5.40 3.07
CA ALA A 129 2.86 6.45 3.07
C ALA A 129 2.56 6.87 4.51
N ALA A 130 2.86 8.12 4.83
CA ALA A 130 2.52 8.70 6.12
C ALA A 130 1.03 9.07 6.18
N SER A 131 0.66 10.19 6.83
CA SER A 131 -0.72 10.67 6.83
C SER A 131 -1.09 11.32 5.49
N GLY A 132 -2.38 11.53 5.21
CA GLY A 132 -2.88 12.12 3.97
C GLY A 132 -3.79 11.18 3.19
N GLN A 133 -3.93 11.35 1.89
CA GLN A 133 -4.66 10.36 1.07
C GLN A 133 -3.82 9.98 -0.13
N SER A 134 -3.43 8.72 -0.18
CA SER A 134 -2.57 8.23 -1.24
C SER A 134 -3.23 7.10 -2.01
N THR A 135 -3.02 7.07 -3.32
CA THR A 135 -3.13 5.86 -4.13
C THR A 135 -1.75 5.24 -4.20
N ILE A 136 -1.62 3.97 -3.84
CA ILE A 136 -0.34 3.29 -3.67
C ILE A 136 -0.35 1.99 -4.47
N ASN A 137 0.70 1.77 -5.26
CA ASN A 137 0.97 0.53 -5.97
C ASN A 137 2.48 0.26 -5.94
N GLY A 138 2.88 -0.90 -5.42
CA GLY A 138 4.26 -1.40 -5.47
C GLY A 138 4.67 -1.63 -6.91
N GLY A 139 3.97 -2.55 -7.57
CA GLY A 139 4.11 -2.82 -8.99
C GLY A 139 4.58 -4.26 -9.18
N ASP A 140 5.60 -4.46 -10.02
CA ASP A 140 6.16 -5.78 -10.28
C ASP A 140 7.31 -6.07 -9.33
N GLY A 141 7.16 -7.06 -8.44
CA GLY A 141 8.21 -7.42 -7.50
C GLY A 141 7.64 -8.03 -6.24
N ALA A 142 8.47 -8.13 -5.21
CA ALA A 142 8.02 -8.41 -3.86
C ALA A 142 8.20 -7.15 -3.02
N ASP A 143 7.12 -6.40 -2.88
CA ASP A 143 7.13 -5.06 -2.30
C ASP A 143 6.70 -5.04 -0.83
N ILE A 144 7.17 -4.03 -0.11
CA ILE A 144 6.77 -3.74 1.27
C ILE A 144 6.08 -2.38 1.32
N ILE A 145 4.82 -2.36 1.75
CA ILE A 145 4.00 -1.14 1.80
C ILE A 145 3.62 -0.83 3.25
N GLY A 146 4.05 0.30 3.79
CA GLY A 146 3.66 0.82 5.10
C GLY A 146 2.72 2.03 4.96
N VAL A 147 1.54 1.96 5.57
CA VAL A 147 0.54 3.03 5.58
C VAL A 147 0.22 3.42 7.02
N PHE A 148 0.61 4.63 7.43
CA PHE A 148 0.60 5.01 8.84
C PHE A 148 -0.59 5.89 9.26
N GLY A 149 -1.48 6.25 8.33
CA GLY A 149 -2.70 7.01 8.64
C GLY A 149 -3.39 7.54 7.39
N GLY A 150 -4.39 8.40 7.58
CA GLY A 150 -5.04 9.07 6.46
C GLY A 150 -6.14 8.24 5.79
N GLN A 151 -6.44 8.50 4.51
CA GLN A 151 -7.40 7.71 3.73
C GLN A 151 -6.77 7.24 2.43
N ASN A 152 -6.36 5.97 2.34
CA ASN A 152 -5.55 5.51 1.21
C ASN A 152 -6.27 4.42 0.41
N LEU A 153 -5.97 4.37 -0.88
CA LEU A 153 -6.25 3.25 -1.75
C LEU A 153 -4.94 2.52 -2.01
N VAL A 154 -4.85 1.26 -1.61
CA VAL A 154 -3.61 0.47 -1.70
C VAL A 154 -3.86 -0.74 -2.57
N ALA A 155 -3.08 -0.90 -3.64
CA ALA A 155 -2.97 -2.14 -4.38
C ALA A 155 -1.78 -2.92 -3.82
N VAL A 156 -2.04 -4.13 -3.34
CA VAL A 156 -1.03 -5.06 -2.82
C VAL A 156 -0.89 -6.16 -3.87
N GLY A 157 0.24 -6.15 -4.57
CA GLY A 157 0.57 -7.08 -5.64
C GLY A 157 0.76 -8.51 -5.13
N ALA A 158 0.98 -9.42 -6.08
CA ALA A 158 1.19 -10.82 -5.76
C ALA A 158 2.55 -11.02 -5.07
N GLY A 159 2.56 -11.55 -3.85
CA GLY A 159 3.78 -11.71 -3.05
C GLY A 159 4.17 -10.48 -2.23
N ASP A 160 3.45 -9.36 -2.39
CA ASP A 160 3.68 -8.15 -1.62
C ASP A 160 3.20 -8.27 -0.18
N THR A 161 3.79 -7.46 0.69
CA THR A 161 3.39 -7.32 2.09
C THR A 161 2.99 -5.89 2.41
N ALA A 162 1.78 -5.69 2.92
CA ALA A 162 1.28 -4.39 3.36
C ALA A 162 1.03 -4.34 4.87
N PHE A 163 1.47 -3.26 5.52
CA PHE A 163 1.21 -2.92 6.92
C PHE A 163 0.42 -1.62 7.00
N VAL A 164 -0.84 -1.70 7.41
CA VAL A 164 -1.78 -0.58 7.47
C VAL A 164 -2.14 -0.30 8.92
N ALA A 165 -1.63 0.81 9.45
CA ALA A 165 -1.60 1.03 10.89
C ALA A 165 -2.76 1.84 11.44
N ALA A 166 -3.28 2.80 10.67
CA ALA A 166 -4.34 3.71 11.10
C ALA A 166 -5.05 4.34 9.89
N GLY A 167 -6.08 5.13 10.17
CA GLY A 167 -6.82 5.86 9.13
C GLY A 167 -8.00 5.06 8.56
N GLN A 168 -8.51 5.51 7.41
CA GLN A 168 -9.61 4.87 6.68
C GLN A 168 -9.13 4.37 5.32
N ASN A 169 -8.74 3.11 5.21
CA ASN A 169 -8.04 2.62 4.02
C ASN A 169 -8.85 1.56 3.28
N THR A 170 -8.78 1.61 1.95
CA THR A 170 -9.24 0.53 1.08
C THR A 170 -8.01 -0.17 0.52
N VAL A 171 -7.92 -1.47 0.74
CA VAL A 171 -6.81 -2.30 0.28
C VAL A 171 -7.36 -3.36 -0.67
N GLN A 172 -6.76 -3.43 -1.85
CA GLN A 172 -7.00 -4.49 -2.81
C GLN A 172 -5.82 -5.46 -2.78
N GLY A 173 -6.06 -6.69 -2.34
CA GLY A 173 -5.06 -7.75 -2.33
C GLY A 173 -5.10 -8.54 -3.63
N SER A 174 -3.93 -8.96 -4.08
CA SER A 174 -3.76 -9.94 -5.16
C SER A 174 -3.39 -11.32 -4.58
N ALA A 175 -3.39 -12.34 -5.43
CA ALA A 175 -3.05 -13.72 -5.05
C ALA A 175 -1.71 -13.78 -4.29
N GLY A 176 -1.70 -14.40 -3.11
CA GLY A 176 -0.47 -14.56 -2.32
C GLY A 176 -0.03 -13.31 -1.56
N SER A 177 -0.81 -12.22 -1.60
CA SER A 177 -0.52 -11.02 -0.82
C SER A 177 -0.68 -11.26 0.69
N THR A 178 0.12 -10.55 1.48
CA THR A 178 -0.01 -10.50 2.94
C THR A 178 -0.35 -9.09 3.39
N THR A 179 -1.48 -8.90 4.06
CA THR A 179 -1.90 -7.59 4.57
C THR A 179 -2.16 -7.62 6.07
N GLY A 180 -1.53 -6.71 6.81
CA GLY A 180 -1.71 -6.53 8.24
C GLY A 180 -2.39 -5.20 8.58
N PHE A 181 -3.51 -5.26 9.31
CA PHE A 181 -4.22 -4.12 9.88
C PHE A 181 -3.94 -4.04 11.38
N SER A 182 -3.21 -3.00 11.83
CA SER A 182 -2.95 -2.79 13.26
C SER A 182 -3.89 -1.78 13.93
N GLY A 183 -4.78 -1.13 13.16
CA GLY A 183 -5.71 -0.13 13.65
C GLY A 183 -6.49 0.55 12.51
N GLY A 184 -7.29 1.56 12.85
CA GLY A 184 -8.09 2.32 11.87
C GLY A 184 -9.40 1.63 11.46
N GLN A 185 -9.99 2.11 10.37
CA GLN A 185 -11.20 1.55 9.73
C GLN A 185 -10.83 1.11 8.31
N ASN A 186 -10.70 -0.19 8.08
CA ASN A 186 -10.16 -0.68 6.81
C ASN A 186 -11.19 -1.49 6.03
N VAL A 187 -11.10 -1.43 4.71
CA VAL A 187 -11.79 -2.33 3.79
C VAL A 187 -10.71 -3.12 3.05
N PHE A 188 -10.78 -4.45 3.10
CA PHE A 188 -9.93 -5.32 2.31
C PHE A 188 -10.78 -6.07 1.30
N VAL A 189 -10.33 -6.08 0.05
CA VAL A 189 -10.91 -6.88 -1.04
C VAL A 189 -9.79 -7.67 -1.67
N GLY A 190 -9.74 -8.97 -1.40
CA GLY A 190 -8.81 -9.90 -2.03
C GLY A 190 -9.27 -10.31 -3.42
N SER A 191 -8.52 -11.23 -4.01
CA SER A 191 -8.68 -11.67 -5.39
C SER A 191 -8.95 -13.18 -5.45
N ALA A 192 -8.62 -13.83 -6.56
CA ALA A 192 -8.53 -15.28 -6.56
C ALA A 192 -7.11 -15.68 -6.12
N GLY A 193 -6.96 -16.51 -5.11
CA GLY A 193 -5.63 -16.82 -4.57
C GLY A 193 -5.69 -17.41 -3.17
N ALA A 194 -4.53 -17.50 -2.53
CA ALA A 194 -4.50 -17.67 -1.08
C ALA A 194 -3.94 -16.38 -0.51
N GLU A 195 -4.77 -15.64 0.22
CA GLU A 195 -4.41 -14.36 0.80
C GLU A 195 -4.19 -14.54 2.32
N THR A 196 -3.24 -13.80 2.88
CA THR A 196 -3.07 -13.73 4.35
C THR A 196 -3.47 -12.36 4.85
N ILE A 197 -4.52 -12.31 5.65
CA ILE A 197 -5.06 -11.09 6.23
C ILE A 197 -4.92 -11.16 7.75
N ILE A 198 -4.13 -10.27 8.31
CA ILE A 198 -3.93 -10.13 9.75
C ILE A 198 -4.70 -8.89 10.21
N ALA A 199 -5.60 -9.03 11.17
CA ALA A 199 -6.32 -7.90 11.75
C ALA A 199 -6.20 -7.90 13.28
N ALA A 200 -5.80 -6.76 13.85
CA ALA A 200 -5.63 -6.62 15.28
C ALA A 200 -6.65 -5.64 15.89
N GLN A 201 -6.33 -4.35 15.89
CA GLN A 201 -7.19 -3.32 16.48
C GLN A 201 -8.04 -2.63 15.41
N GLY A 202 -8.97 -1.79 15.86
CA GLY A 202 -9.80 -0.97 14.98
C GLY A 202 -10.96 -1.76 14.37
N THR A 203 -11.46 -1.30 13.24
CA THR A 203 -12.53 -1.99 12.50
C THR A 203 -12.08 -2.38 11.11
N SER A 204 -12.52 -3.54 10.64
CA SER A 204 -12.21 -3.95 9.27
C SER A 204 -13.35 -4.73 8.65
N THR A 205 -13.68 -4.41 7.41
CA THR A 205 -14.54 -5.23 6.56
C THR A 205 -13.64 -5.94 5.56
N ILE A 206 -13.67 -7.26 5.55
CA ILE A 206 -12.70 -8.08 4.84
C ILE A 206 -13.45 -9.03 3.92
N SER A 207 -13.16 -8.96 2.63
CA SER A 207 -13.53 -9.96 1.63
C SER A 207 -12.24 -10.64 1.18
N GLY A 208 -12.07 -11.93 1.45
CA GLY A 208 -10.87 -12.69 1.03
C GLY A 208 -10.81 -12.92 -0.48
N GLY A 209 -11.97 -13.00 -1.11
CA GLY A 209 -12.10 -13.39 -2.50
C GLY A 209 -12.26 -14.91 -2.63
N ALA A 210 -11.73 -15.49 -3.69
CA ALA A 210 -11.83 -16.93 -3.92
C ALA A 210 -10.49 -17.60 -3.61
N GLY A 211 -10.54 -18.81 -3.08
CA GLY A 211 -9.36 -19.59 -2.77
C GLY A 211 -9.19 -19.80 -1.26
N LYS A 212 -7.99 -20.12 -0.79
CA LYS A 212 -7.80 -20.58 0.60
C LYS A 212 -7.18 -19.47 1.42
N ASP A 213 -8.02 -18.64 1.99
CA ASP A 213 -7.56 -17.46 2.71
C ASP A 213 -7.31 -17.75 4.18
N LEU A 214 -6.33 -17.04 4.74
CA LEU A 214 -6.05 -17.03 6.17
C LEU A 214 -6.45 -15.68 6.76
N PHE A 215 -7.50 -15.68 7.56
CA PHE A 215 -7.89 -14.53 8.39
C PHE A 215 -7.36 -14.74 9.80
N LEU A 216 -6.26 -14.06 10.12
CA LEU A 216 -5.64 -14.09 11.44
C LEU A 216 -6.08 -12.89 12.27
N PHE A 217 -6.60 -13.14 13.46
CA PHE A 217 -6.95 -12.13 14.44
C PHE A 217 -6.07 -12.25 15.67
N THR A 218 -5.50 -11.13 16.09
CA THR A 218 -4.61 -11.05 17.24
C THR A 218 -4.85 -9.77 18.03
N LYS A 219 -4.17 -9.60 19.16
CA LYS A 219 -4.14 -8.35 19.91
C LYS A 219 -2.71 -7.79 19.93
N LEU A 220 -2.58 -6.48 19.74
CA LEU A 220 -1.31 -5.77 19.91
C LEU A 220 -1.23 -5.04 21.25
N ASP A 221 -2.38 -4.71 21.84
CA ASP A 221 -2.54 -4.15 23.17
C ASP A 221 -3.90 -4.58 23.76
N ASN A 222 -4.40 -3.85 24.77
CA ASN A 222 -5.71 -4.11 25.40
C ASN A 222 -6.88 -3.40 24.70
N SER A 223 -6.66 -2.72 23.58
CA SER A 223 -7.74 -2.11 22.81
C SER A 223 -8.44 -3.16 21.94
N GLY A 224 -9.76 -3.00 21.78
CA GLY A 224 -10.58 -3.94 21.04
C GLY A 224 -10.50 -3.75 19.52
N GLY A 225 -10.76 -4.84 18.79
CA GLY A 225 -10.94 -4.86 17.33
C GLY A 225 -12.31 -5.43 16.96
N ARG A 226 -13.02 -4.81 16.02
CA ARG A 226 -14.30 -5.32 15.50
C ARG A 226 -14.23 -5.52 14.00
N HIS A 227 -14.21 -6.78 13.59
CA HIS A 227 -14.00 -7.13 12.19
C HIS A 227 -15.19 -7.91 11.63
N VAL A 228 -15.40 -7.75 10.32
CA VAL A 228 -16.45 -8.40 9.56
C VAL A 228 -15.82 -9.10 8.37
N ILE A 229 -16.10 -10.39 8.20
CA ILE A 229 -15.75 -11.16 7.01
C ILE A 229 -17.01 -11.36 6.19
N THR A 230 -16.97 -10.99 4.91
CA THR A 230 -18.16 -10.92 4.05
C THR A 230 -18.39 -12.15 3.18
N ASP A 231 -17.36 -12.94 2.92
CA ASP A 231 -17.35 -13.98 1.88
C ASP A 231 -16.64 -15.28 2.31
N PHE A 232 -16.60 -15.58 3.60
CA PHE A 232 -15.92 -16.78 4.12
C PHE A 232 -16.35 -18.07 3.41
N GLY A 233 -15.38 -18.80 2.86
CA GLY A 233 -15.57 -20.02 2.07
C GLY A 233 -16.01 -19.78 0.62
N ALA A 234 -15.92 -18.54 0.12
CA ALA A 234 -16.23 -18.21 -1.26
C ALA A 234 -15.36 -18.99 -2.24
N GLY A 235 -15.93 -19.34 -3.39
CA GLY A 235 -15.26 -20.19 -4.39
C GLY A 235 -15.21 -21.68 -4.02
N GLY A 236 -15.79 -22.10 -2.88
CA GLY A 236 -15.88 -23.52 -2.50
C GLY A 236 -14.58 -24.08 -1.90
N THR A 237 -13.66 -23.22 -1.53
CA THR A 237 -12.38 -23.52 -0.90
C THR A 237 -12.46 -23.30 0.62
N ALA A 238 -11.63 -24.04 1.36
CA ALA A 238 -11.62 -23.95 2.82
C ALA A 238 -10.72 -22.81 3.29
N ASP A 239 -11.34 -21.69 3.67
CA ASP A 239 -10.70 -20.61 4.40
C ASP A 239 -10.40 -20.99 5.84
N THR A 240 -9.50 -20.26 6.48
CA THR A 240 -9.10 -20.47 7.88
C THR A 240 -9.28 -19.19 8.70
N LEU A 241 -9.92 -19.34 9.86
CA LEU A 241 -9.94 -18.33 10.92
C LEU A 241 -8.89 -18.70 11.96
N ALA A 242 -7.87 -17.87 12.15
CA ALA A 242 -6.90 -18.04 13.21
C ALA A 242 -7.09 -16.98 14.29
N PHE A 243 -7.15 -17.38 15.56
CA PHE A 243 -7.21 -16.47 16.69
C PHE A 243 -6.02 -16.70 17.61
N VAL A 244 -5.14 -15.72 17.71
CA VAL A 244 -3.88 -15.84 18.46
C VAL A 244 -3.89 -14.86 19.63
N GLY A 245 -3.69 -15.36 20.85
CA GLY A 245 -3.56 -14.53 22.05
C GLY A 245 -4.86 -13.87 22.53
N LEU A 246 -6.03 -14.29 22.02
CA LEU A 246 -7.35 -13.73 22.35
C LEU A 246 -8.06 -14.44 23.52
N GLY A 247 -7.44 -15.45 24.11
CA GLY A 247 -7.92 -16.11 25.34
C GLY A 247 -9.04 -17.15 25.14
N ALA A 248 -9.31 -17.57 23.90
CA ALA A 248 -10.18 -18.71 23.65
C ALA A 248 -9.48 -20.02 24.05
N THR A 249 -10.14 -20.84 24.87
CA THR A 249 -9.57 -22.08 25.43
C THR A 249 -9.85 -23.31 24.58
N SER A 250 -10.91 -23.30 23.78
CA SER A 250 -11.26 -24.34 22.82
C SER A 250 -12.23 -23.79 21.76
N VAL A 251 -12.27 -24.43 20.60
CA VAL A 251 -13.20 -24.06 19.51
C VAL A 251 -14.65 -24.21 19.96
N ASP A 252 -14.99 -25.29 20.65
CA ASP A 252 -16.37 -25.52 21.12
C ASP A 252 -16.82 -24.47 22.14
N ALA A 253 -15.95 -24.06 23.08
CA ALA A 253 -16.28 -23.01 24.03
C ALA A 253 -16.45 -21.63 23.36
N LEU A 254 -15.63 -21.33 22.35
CA LEU A 254 -15.74 -20.11 21.56
C LEU A 254 -17.07 -20.09 20.79
N LEU A 255 -17.40 -21.17 20.09
CA LEU A 255 -18.62 -21.30 19.31
C LEU A 255 -19.89 -21.34 20.17
N ALA A 256 -19.84 -21.92 21.37
CA ALA A 256 -20.97 -21.94 22.31
C ALA A 256 -21.34 -20.53 22.83
N ASN A 257 -20.38 -19.60 22.83
CA ASN A 257 -20.57 -18.20 23.21
C ASN A 257 -20.75 -17.26 22.00
N ALA A 258 -20.85 -17.81 20.78
CA ALA A 258 -21.08 -17.03 19.59
C ALA A 258 -22.52 -16.49 19.54
N THR A 259 -22.68 -15.29 18.99
CA THR A 259 -24.00 -14.71 18.72
C THR A 259 -24.39 -15.02 17.28
N VAL A 260 -25.57 -15.62 17.06
CA VAL A 260 -26.10 -15.85 15.72
C VAL A 260 -27.26 -14.90 15.47
N SER A 261 -27.16 -14.08 14.42
CA SER A 261 -28.19 -13.10 14.06
C SER A 261 -28.10 -12.76 12.58
N GLY A 262 -29.26 -12.62 11.91
CA GLY A 262 -29.32 -12.17 10.52
C GLY A 262 -28.50 -13.00 9.53
N GLY A 263 -28.37 -14.32 9.75
CA GLY A 263 -27.56 -15.21 8.91
C GLY A 263 -26.04 -15.08 9.13
N SER A 264 -25.61 -14.37 10.16
CA SER A 264 -24.19 -14.18 10.52
C SER A 264 -23.87 -14.80 11.87
N VAL A 265 -22.60 -15.17 12.07
CA VAL A 265 -22.06 -15.66 13.34
C VAL A 265 -21.03 -14.67 13.85
N THR A 266 -21.23 -14.15 15.06
CA THR A 266 -20.27 -13.25 15.73
C THR A 266 -19.57 -13.99 16.86
N LEU A 267 -18.24 -14.11 16.73
CA LEU A 267 -17.33 -14.65 17.73
C LEU A 267 -16.87 -13.52 18.65
N ASN A 268 -17.12 -13.64 19.95
CA ASN A 268 -16.85 -12.61 20.95
C ASN A 268 -15.66 -12.99 21.83
N PHE A 269 -14.79 -12.04 22.11
CA PHE A 269 -13.61 -12.21 22.97
C PHE A 269 -13.56 -11.12 24.04
N SER A 270 -12.68 -11.29 25.03
CA SER A 270 -12.44 -10.27 26.06
C SER A 270 -11.93 -8.95 25.45
N GLY A 271 -12.11 -7.83 26.16
CA GLY A 271 -11.61 -6.53 25.69
C GLY A 271 -12.46 -5.88 24.58
N GLY A 272 -13.67 -6.42 24.33
CA GLY A 272 -14.57 -5.89 23.30
C GLY A 272 -14.18 -6.27 21.88
N ILE A 273 -13.32 -7.28 21.73
CA ILE A 273 -12.92 -7.81 20.42
C ILE A 273 -14.03 -8.71 19.89
N SER A 274 -14.40 -8.54 18.62
CA SER A 274 -15.39 -9.40 17.96
C SER A 274 -15.07 -9.60 16.49
N VAL A 275 -15.31 -10.82 15.99
CA VAL A 275 -15.24 -11.13 14.56
C VAL A 275 -16.59 -11.66 14.12
N THR A 276 -17.23 -10.95 13.18
CA THR A 276 -18.49 -11.37 12.57
C THR A 276 -18.21 -11.99 11.22
N VAL A 277 -18.67 -13.21 11.02
CA VAL A 277 -18.61 -13.89 9.73
C VAL A 277 -20.03 -13.90 9.15
N GLN A 278 -20.19 -13.28 7.99
CA GLN A 278 -21.50 -13.18 7.33
C GLN A 278 -21.84 -14.46 6.58
N ASN A 279 -23.14 -14.68 6.37
CA ASN A 279 -23.67 -15.76 5.52
C ASN A 279 -23.15 -17.16 5.89
N THR A 280 -22.97 -17.43 7.18
CA THR A 280 -22.39 -18.68 7.68
C THR A 280 -23.18 -19.25 8.85
N THR A 281 -22.81 -20.45 9.28
CA THR A 281 -23.36 -21.14 10.45
C THR A 281 -22.25 -21.55 11.41
N VAL A 282 -22.60 -21.80 12.67
CA VAL A 282 -21.64 -22.29 13.68
C VAL A 282 -20.97 -23.60 13.23
N ASP A 283 -21.73 -24.53 12.67
CA ASP A 283 -21.19 -25.81 12.20
C ASP A 283 -20.22 -25.64 11.01
N ALA A 284 -20.47 -24.66 10.12
CA ALA A 284 -19.56 -24.36 9.01
C ALA A 284 -18.20 -23.81 9.48
N LEU A 285 -18.14 -23.17 10.65
CA LEU A 285 -16.90 -22.64 11.20
C LEU A 285 -16.08 -23.67 11.99
N ARG A 286 -16.70 -24.70 12.58
CA ARG A 286 -16.05 -25.60 13.56
C ARG A 286 -14.76 -26.26 13.05
N GLY A 287 -14.70 -26.64 11.78
CA GLY A 287 -13.53 -27.28 11.16
C GLY A 287 -12.45 -26.32 10.65
N ASN A 288 -12.71 -25.02 10.69
CA ASN A 288 -11.90 -24.00 10.02
C ASN A 288 -11.29 -22.98 11.01
N ILE A 289 -11.37 -23.25 12.31
CA ILE A 289 -10.82 -22.39 13.36
C ILE A 289 -9.53 -22.97 13.92
N LEU A 290 -8.48 -22.14 13.95
CA LEU A 290 -7.23 -22.38 14.66
C LEU A 290 -7.14 -21.44 15.87
N LEU A 291 -6.73 -21.97 17.01
CA LEU A 291 -6.50 -21.20 18.23
C LEU A 291 -5.02 -21.29 18.62
N GLY A 292 -4.43 -20.16 19.04
CA GLY A 292 -3.03 -20.05 19.46
C GLY A 292 -2.78 -19.03 20.56
#